data_AF-A0AAT9HKN0-F1
#
_entry.id   AF-A0AAT9HKN0-F1
#
_cell.length_a   1.000
_cell.length_b   1.000
_cell.length_c   1.000
_cell.angle_alpha   90.00
_cell.angle_beta   90.00
_cell.angle_gamma   90.00
#
_symmetry.space_group_name_H-M   'P 1'
#
loop_
_entity.id
_entity.type
_entity.pdbx_description
1 polymer ?
#
loop_
_entity_poly.entity_id
_entity_poly.type
_entity_poly.pdbx_seq_one_letter_code
_entity_poly.pdbx_strand_id
1 'polypeptide(L)'
;MALDAAARGLSVVAVDAHDLAFGTSRFSSKLIHGGLRYLASGRLDVAHESAVERGVLMERTAPHLVAAQPFVLPLTPLVSRGQAALARAGFRAGDSLRLAARTARATLPRRAGCPRWRPGISPRPAA
;
A
#
# COMPACT_ATOMS: atom_id res chain seq x y z
N MET A 1 1.45 1.89 -20.37
CA MET A 1 1.05 2.36 -21.72
C MET A 1 1.76 1.59 -22.82
N ALA A 2 3.08 1.70 -23.00
CA ALA A 2 3.81 1.00 -24.07
C ALA A 2 3.56 -0.53 -24.08
N LEU A 3 3.63 -1.18 -22.91
CA LEU A 3 3.36 -2.61 -22.78
C LEU A 3 1.94 -3.01 -23.21
N ASP A 4 0.92 -2.24 -22.81
CA ASP A 4 -0.48 -2.52 -23.18
C ASP A 4 -0.70 -2.36 -24.70
N ALA A 5 -0.15 -1.30 -25.31
CA ALA A 5 -0.22 -1.09 -26.75
C ALA A 5 0.48 -2.19 -27.55
N ALA A 6 1.69 -2.59 -27.14
CA ALA A 6 2.42 -3.68 -27.77
C ALA A 6 1.69 -5.02 -27.63
N ALA A 7 1.10 -5.30 -26.46
CA ALA A 7 0.31 -6.51 -26.23
C ALA A 7 -0.97 -6.58 -27.10
N ARG A 8 -1.45 -5.44 -27.59
CA ARG A 8 -2.58 -5.35 -28.55
C ARG A 8 -2.14 -5.46 -30.02
N GLY A 9 -0.85 -5.70 -30.30
CA GLY A 9 -0.32 -5.90 -31.64
C GLY A 9 0.02 -4.61 -32.40
N LEU A 10 0.08 -3.47 -31.71
CA LEU A 10 0.49 -2.21 -32.33
C LEU A 10 2.02 -2.16 -32.49
N SER A 11 2.49 -1.48 -33.54
CA SER A 11 3.90 -1.09 -33.65
C SER A 11 4.17 0.08 -32.70
N VAL A 12 5.06 -0.11 -31.72
CA VAL A 12 5.29 0.83 -30.62
C VAL A 12 6.77 1.10 -30.46
N VAL A 13 7.12 2.38 -30.29
CA VAL A 13 8.43 2.83 -29.80
C VAL A 13 8.24 3.57 -28.47
N ALA A 14 9.05 3.25 -27.48
CA ALA A 14 9.13 3.98 -26.21
C ALA A 14 10.49 4.67 -26.12
N VAL A 15 10.48 5.99 -25.93
CA VAL A 15 11.69 6.82 -25.87
C VAL A 15 11.78 7.45 -24.48
N ASP A 16 12.90 7.26 -23.80
CA ASP A 16 13.26 7.98 -22.58
C ASP A 16 14.46 8.88 -22.89
N ALA A 17 14.43 10.14 -22.42
CA ALA A 17 15.50 11.10 -22.70
C ALA A 17 16.80 10.77 -21.98
N HIS A 18 16.74 9.95 -20.93
CA HIS A 18 17.89 9.56 -20.12
C HIS A 18 18.03 8.04 -20.07
N ASP A 19 17.49 7.44 -19.02
CA ASP A 19 17.50 6.00 -18.77
C ASP A 19 16.11 5.62 -18.27
N LEU A 20 15.75 4.35 -18.39
CA LEU A 20 14.44 3.87 -18.00
C LEU A 20 14.14 4.24 -16.54
N ALA A 21 13.00 4.90 -16.33
CA ALA A 21 12.54 5.35 -15.02
C ALA A 21 13.42 6.40 -14.31
N PHE A 22 14.25 7.16 -15.05
CA PHE A 22 15.14 8.20 -14.49
C PHE A 22 14.42 9.33 -13.74
N GLY A 23 13.15 9.58 -14.05
CA GLY A 23 12.33 10.63 -13.41
C GLY A 23 11.81 10.26 -12.01
N THR A 24 10.58 10.67 -11.72
CA THR A 24 9.92 10.46 -10.41
C THR A 24 9.77 8.98 -10.04
N SER A 25 9.69 8.10 -11.04
CA SER A 25 9.55 6.65 -10.86
C SER A 25 10.62 6.06 -9.93
N ARG A 26 11.92 6.40 -10.11
CA ARG A 26 13.00 5.93 -9.23
C ARG A 26 13.02 6.60 -7.85
N PHE A 27 12.48 7.82 -7.75
CA PHE A 27 12.46 8.63 -6.52
C PHE A 27 11.19 8.47 -5.68
N SER A 28 10.39 7.43 -5.92
CA SER A 28 9.24 7.11 -5.07
C SER A 28 9.66 6.53 -3.71
N SER A 29 8.69 6.44 -2.80
CA SER A 29 8.79 5.70 -1.53
C SER A 29 8.98 4.19 -1.74
N LYS A 30 8.85 3.69 -2.98
CA LYS A 30 8.90 2.27 -3.35
C LYS A 30 7.82 1.44 -2.64
N LEU A 31 6.69 2.09 -2.32
CA LEU A 31 5.55 1.49 -1.66
C LEU A 31 4.28 1.79 -2.44
N ILE A 32 3.50 0.76 -2.72
CA ILE A 32 2.18 0.90 -3.33
C ILE A 32 1.15 1.02 -2.20
N HIS A 33 0.77 2.25 -1.88
CA HIS A 33 -0.16 2.57 -0.80
C HIS A 33 -1.20 3.62 -1.25
N GLY A 34 -2.35 3.67 -0.57
CA GLY A 34 -3.36 4.69 -0.88
C GLY A 34 -4.75 4.40 -0.32
N GLY A 35 -5.16 3.13 -0.31
CA GLY A 35 -6.52 2.73 0.10
C GLY A 35 -7.00 3.34 1.43
N LEU A 36 -6.15 3.37 2.46
CA LEU A 36 -6.54 3.94 3.77
C LEU A 36 -6.77 5.45 3.73
N ARG A 37 -5.97 6.20 2.95
CA ARG A 37 -6.12 7.66 2.79
C ARG A 37 -7.41 7.97 2.03
N TYR A 38 -7.71 7.22 0.98
CA TYR A 38 -8.94 7.39 0.21
C TYR A 38 -10.18 7.03 1.00
N LEU A 39 -10.12 5.97 1.82
CA LEU A 39 -11.18 5.63 2.78
C LEU A 39 -11.42 6.78 3.77
N ALA A 40 -10.36 7.36 4.32
CA ALA A 40 -10.47 8.48 5.26
C ALA A 40 -11.12 9.73 4.64
N SER A 41 -10.99 9.92 3.32
CA SER A 41 -11.67 11.01 2.61
C SER A 41 -12.96 10.58 1.90
N GLY A 42 -13.53 9.41 2.22
CA GLY A 42 -14.81 8.93 1.69
C GLY A 42 -14.80 8.47 0.22
N ARG A 43 -13.63 8.35 -0.40
CA ARG A 43 -13.47 7.93 -1.81
C ARG A 43 -13.39 6.41 -1.92
N LEU A 44 -14.52 5.75 -1.74
CA LEU A 44 -14.61 4.29 -1.63
C LEU A 44 -14.28 3.56 -2.95
N ASP A 45 -14.72 4.12 -4.06
CA ASP A 45 -14.45 3.68 -5.43
C ASP A 45 -12.94 3.58 -5.70
N VAL A 46 -12.22 4.67 -5.45
CA VAL A 46 -10.77 4.76 -5.67
C VAL A 46 -10.02 3.90 -4.67
N ALA A 47 -10.50 3.82 -3.43
CA ALA A 47 -9.93 2.91 -2.45
C ALA A 47 -10.01 1.45 -2.93
N HIS A 48 -11.19 1.04 -3.43
CA HIS A 48 -11.43 -0.30 -3.92
C HIS A 48 -10.60 -0.64 -5.15
N GLU A 49 -10.60 0.24 -6.16
CA GLU A 49 -9.76 0.09 -7.36
C GLU A 49 -8.27 -0.02 -7.00
N SER A 50 -7.78 0.85 -6.10
CA SER A 50 -6.41 0.78 -5.59
C SER A 50 -6.11 -0.52 -4.84
N ALA A 51 -7.11 -1.15 -4.21
CA ALA A 51 -6.94 -2.45 -3.58
C ALA A 51 -6.90 -3.60 -4.60
N VAL A 52 -7.76 -3.56 -5.63
CA VAL A 52 -7.79 -4.54 -6.73
C VAL A 52 -6.46 -4.53 -7.49
N GLU A 53 -6.00 -3.36 -7.93
CA GLU A 53 -4.76 -3.23 -8.71
C GLU A 53 -3.53 -3.73 -7.95
N ARG A 54 -3.46 -3.49 -6.63
CA ARG A 54 -2.40 -4.06 -5.80
C ARG A 54 -2.42 -5.58 -5.78
N GLY A 55 -3.61 -6.19 -5.69
CA GLY A 55 -3.77 -7.64 -5.78
C GLY A 55 -3.26 -8.18 -7.11
N VAL A 56 -3.67 -7.55 -8.23
CA VAL A 56 -3.22 -7.92 -9.58
C VAL A 56 -1.70 -7.84 -9.72
N LEU A 57 -1.08 -6.76 -9.21
CA LEU A 57 0.38 -6.60 -9.25
C LEU A 57 1.11 -7.70 -8.45
N MET A 58 0.65 -8.01 -7.24
CA MET A 58 1.27 -9.01 -6.37
C MET A 58 1.08 -10.45 -6.88
N GLU A 59 -0.03 -10.75 -7.54
CA GLU A 59 -0.41 -12.14 -7.86
C GLU A 59 -0.21 -12.52 -9.32
N ARG A 60 -0.18 -11.53 -10.23
CA ARG A 60 -0.20 -11.80 -11.68
C ARG A 60 0.87 -11.01 -12.43
N THR A 61 0.85 -9.69 -12.34
CA THR A 61 1.66 -8.84 -13.24
C THR A 61 3.13 -8.82 -12.84
N ALA A 62 3.44 -8.68 -11.55
CA ALA A 62 4.81 -8.54 -11.07
C ALA A 62 5.05 -9.25 -9.72
N PRO A 63 4.69 -10.54 -9.58
CA PRO A 63 4.83 -11.27 -8.31
C PRO A 63 6.28 -11.39 -7.82
N HIS A 64 7.25 -11.21 -8.72
CA HIS A 64 8.68 -11.23 -8.42
C HIS A 64 9.23 -9.86 -7.97
N LEU A 65 8.45 -8.78 -8.08
CA LEU A 65 8.85 -7.42 -7.69
C LEU A 65 7.99 -6.83 -6.56
N VAL A 66 6.75 -7.30 -6.40
CA VAL A 66 5.79 -6.73 -5.47
C VAL A 66 5.40 -7.75 -4.41
N ALA A 67 5.67 -7.42 -3.16
CA ALA A 67 5.31 -8.23 -2.00
C ALA A 67 4.49 -7.42 -0.99
N ALA A 68 3.66 -8.13 -0.21
CA ALA A 68 2.88 -7.51 0.84
C ALA A 68 3.77 -7.04 2.01
N GLN A 69 3.73 -5.74 2.29
CA GLN A 69 4.47 -5.14 3.40
C GLN A 69 3.53 -4.80 4.58
N PRO A 70 3.75 -5.35 5.79
CA PRO A 70 3.04 -4.92 7.00
C PRO A 70 3.43 -3.50 7.42
N PHE A 71 2.45 -2.73 7.93
CA PHE A 71 2.68 -1.41 8.50
C PHE A 71 2.29 -1.39 9.98
N VAL A 72 3.01 -0.59 10.77
CA VAL A 72 2.73 -0.36 12.20
C VAL A 72 2.31 1.08 12.39
N LEU A 73 1.16 1.32 13.02
CA LEU A 73 0.77 2.62 13.52
C LEU A 73 0.99 2.66 15.04
N PRO A 74 2.00 3.41 15.54
CA PRO A 74 2.22 3.53 16.97
C PRO A 74 1.12 4.39 17.59
N LEU A 75 0.40 3.83 18.57
CA LEU A 75 -0.53 4.59 19.42
C LEU A 75 0.25 5.05 20.65
N THR A 76 0.76 6.28 20.60
CA THR A 76 1.53 6.89 21.69
C THR A 76 0.59 7.46 22.76
N PRO A 77 1.09 7.82 23.95
CA PRO A 77 0.28 8.50 24.98
C PRO A 77 -0.35 9.82 24.53
N LEU A 78 0.17 10.43 23.45
CA LEU A 78 -0.37 11.66 22.85
C LEU A 78 -1.64 11.41 22.03
N VAL A 79 -1.94 10.16 21.67
CA VAL A 79 -3.12 9.79 20.89
C VAL A 79 -4.29 9.53 21.83
N SER A 80 -5.38 10.29 21.66
CA SER A 80 -6.57 10.10 22.50
C SER A 80 -7.22 8.75 22.25
N ARG A 81 -8.01 8.26 23.22
CA ARG A 81 -8.75 6.99 23.07
C ARG A 81 -9.68 6.99 21.85
N GLY A 82 -10.29 8.14 21.55
CA GLY A 82 -11.16 8.33 20.39
C GLY A 82 -10.38 8.25 19.06
N GLN A 83 -9.25 8.93 18.97
CA GLN A 83 -8.37 8.85 17.79
C GLN A 83 -7.83 7.44 17.59
N ALA A 84 -7.45 6.76 18.67
CA ALA A 84 -7.02 5.37 18.63
C ALA A 84 -8.14 4.43 18.16
N ALA A 85 -9.39 4.67 18.57
CA ALA A 85 -10.54 3.91 18.11
C ALA A 85 -10.81 4.14 16.62
N LEU A 86 -10.76 5.38 16.16
CA LEU A 86 -10.91 5.74 14.75
C LEU A 86 -9.82 5.10 13.88
N ALA A 87 -8.56 5.15 14.32
CA ALA A 87 -7.47 4.50 13.61
C ALA A 87 -7.71 2.98 13.48
N ARG A 88 -8.11 2.31 14.56
CA ARG A 88 -8.47 0.88 14.53
C ARG A 88 -9.62 0.59 13.57
N ALA A 89 -10.66 1.43 13.57
CA ALA A 89 -11.77 1.30 12.64
C ALA A 89 -11.31 1.46 11.18
N GLY A 90 -10.44 2.43 10.89
CA GLY A 90 -9.85 2.63 9.57
C GLY A 90 -9.05 1.42 9.09
N PHE A 91 -8.21 0.82 9.95
CA PHE A 91 -7.48 -0.40 9.59
C PHE A 91 -8.42 -1.58 9.32
N ARG A 92 -9.49 -1.75 10.11
CA ARG A 92 -10.51 -2.78 9.85
C ARG A 92 -11.22 -2.55 8.52
N ALA A 93 -11.58 -1.30 8.21
CA ALA A 93 -12.17 -0.94 6.92
C ALA A 93 -11.19 -1.25 5.76
N GLY A 94 -9.91 -0.93 5.93
CA GLY A 94 -8.87 -1.28 4.96
C GLY A 94 -8.68 -2.79 4.77
N ASP A 95 -8.82 -3.59 5.82
CA ASP A 95 -8.79 -5.06 5.73
C ASP A 95 -10.02 -5.59 4.97
N SER A 96 -11.22 -5.07 5.26
CA SER A 96 -12.45 -5.43 4.53
C SER A 96 -12.37 -5.08 3.04
N LEU A 97 -11.78 -3.92 2.72
CA LEU A 97 -11.57 -3.49 1.34
C LEU A 97 -10.67 -4.45 0.55
N ARG A 98 -9.65 -5.03 1.21
CA ARG A 98 -8.77 -6.03 0.59
C ARG A 98 -9.48 -7.35 0.31
N LEU A 99 -10.40 -7.74 1.20
CA LEU A 99 -11.25 -8.92 0.98
C LEU A 99 -12.21 -8.68 -0.19
N ALA A 100 -12.82 -7.50 -0.26
CA ALA A 100 -13.69 -7.10 -1.38
C ALA A 100 -12.94 -7.09 -2.72
N ALA A 101 -11.67 -6.68 -2.71
CA ALA A 101 -10.78 -6.70 -3.87
C ALA A 101 -10.32 -8.12 -4.31
N ARG A 102 -10.77 -9.18 -3.64
CA ARG A 102 -10.51 -10.60 -3.97
C ARG A 102 -9.02 -10.99 -4.04
N THR A 103 -8.14 -10.26 -3.35
CA THR A 103 -6.73 -10.67 -3.19
C THR A 103 -6.67 -11.93 -2.33
N ALA A 104 -5.87 -12.92 -2.73
CA ALA A 104 -5.75 -14.18 -2.02
C ALA A 104 -5.22 -13.96 -0.60
N ARG A 105 -5.82 -14.67 0.38
CA ARG A 105 -5.44 -14.55 1.79
C ARG A 105 -3.98 -14.95 2.06
N ALA A 106 -3.41 -15.82 1.23
CA ALA A 106 -2.01 -16.24 1.30
C ALA A 106 -1.03 -15.11 0.91
N THR A 107 -1.44 -14.21 0.01
CA THR A 107 -0.68 -13.04 -0.42
C THR A 107 -0.67 -11.95 0.66
N LEU A 108 -1.72 -11.88 1.48
CA LEU A 108 -1.88 -10.84 2.48
C LEU A 108 -0.98 -11.08 3.70
N PRO A 109 -0.44 -10.00 4.30
CA PRO A 109 0.41 -10.15 5.47
C PRO A 109 -0.42 -10.71 6.61
N ARG A 110 0.09 -11.76 7.27
CA ARG A 110 -0.50 -12.25 8.51
C ARG A 110 -0.52 -11.10 9.53
N ARG A 111 -1.56 -11.03 10.35
CA ARG A 111 -1.56 -10.16 11.53
C ARG A 111 -0.43 -10.64 12.46
N ALA A 112 0.77 -10.14 12.26
CA ALA A 112 1.85 -10.34 13.21
C ALA A 112 1.49 -9.52 14.46
N GLY A 113 1.65 -10.13 15.64
CA GLY A 113 1.64 -9.36 16.88
C GLY A 113 2.67 -8.24 16.77
N CYS A 114 2.38 -7.08 17.35
CA CYS A 114 3.34 -5.99 17.38
C CYS A 114 4.66 -6.51 17.97
N PRO A 115 5.79 -6.48 17.23
CA PRO A 115 7.05 -6.93 17.77
C PRO A 115 7.36 -6.11 19.02
N ARG A 116 7.88 -6.78 20.07
CA ARG A 116 8.28 -6.14 21.32
C ARG A 116 9.10 -4.90 20.99
N TRP A 117 8.72 -3.76 21.58
CA TRP A 117 9.33 -2.45 21.36
C TRP A 117 10.86 -2.55 21.29
N ARG A 118 11.42 -2.12 20.15
CA ARG A 118 12.89 -2.04 19.96
C ARG A 118 13.40 -0.69 20.49
N PRO A 119 14.61 -0.65 21.08
CA PRO A 119 15.25 0.62 21.46
C PRO A 119 15.31 1.55 20.23
N GLY A 120 14.81 2.79 20.37
CA GLY A 120 14.76 3.79 19.29
C GLY A 120 13.35 4.26 18.88
N ILE A 121 12.29 3.53 19.26
CA ILE A 121 10.89 3.91 18.98
C ILE A 121 10.20 4.43 20.26
N SER A 122 10.95 5.07 21.16
CA SER A 122 10.46 5.50 22.48
C SER A 122 9.40 6.61 22.35
N PRO A 123 8.22 6.48 22.99
CA PRO A 123 7.25 7.57 23.09
C PRO A 123 7.60 8.59 24.18
N ARG A 124 8.69 8.41 24.93
CA ARG A 124 9.13 9.41 25.92
C ARG A 124 9.66 10.63 25.17
N PRO A 125 9.16 11.85 25.45
CA PRO A 125 9.81 13.06 24.96
C PRO A 125 11.27 13.03 25.42
N ALA A 126 12.19 13.45 24.55
CA ALA A 126 13.54 13.77 24.99
C ALA A 126 13.40 14.82 26.10
N ALA A 127 13.85 14.47 27.31
CA ALA A 127 13.91 15.38 28.44
C ALA A 127 14.93 16.49 28.17
#